data_AF-A0A2J7Q5I2-F1
#
_entry.id   AF-A0A2J7Q5I2-F1
#
_cell.length_a   1.000
_cell.length_b   1.000
_cell.length_c   1.000
_cell.angle_alpha   90.00
_cell.angle_beta   90.00
_cell.angle_gamma   90.00
#
_symmetry.space_group_name_H-M   'P 1'
#
loop_
_entity.id
_entity.type
_entity.pdbx_description
1 polymer ?
#
loop_
_entity_poly.entity_id
_entity_poly.type
_entity_poly.pdbx_seq_one_letter_code
_entity_poly.pdbx_strand_id
1 'polypeptide(L)'
;MITGTIIKKLQRKALVKLTTLINASIRLKHIPASWKMSEIIMIPKPGKNHNEVESYRPIALLQIMSKLFEKLILKHLKPNIEKYQLVPSHQFGFHSKHSTIDQVHRITDVIEKSLEDKKVCSTIFLDIAQAFD
;
A
#
# COMPACT_ATOMS: atom_id res chain seq x y z
N MET A 1 20.05 12.39 7.49
CA MET A 1 18.85 11.81 6.86
C MET A 1 18.15 12.89 6.03
N ILE A 2 17.86 12.67 4.74
CA ILE A 2 17.09 13.62 3.93
C ILE A 2 15.62 13.54 4.37
N THR A 3 15.02 14.67 4.72
CA THR A 3 13.61 14.74 5.13
C THR A 3 12.72 15.23 3.99
N GLY A 4 11.41 14.98 4.09
CA GLY A 4 10.44 15.50 3.12
C GLY A 4 10.41 17.04 3.05
N THR A 5 10.73 17.73 4.15
CA THR A 5 10.80 19.21 4.18
C THR A 5 11.97 19.73 3.37
N ILE A 6 13.12 19.02 3.37
CA ILE A 6 14.27 19.38 2.54
C ILE A 6 13.90 19.27 1.06
N ILE A 7 13.26 18.17 0.64
CA ILE A 7 12.84 17.99 -0.76
C ILE A 7 11.89 19.10 -1.20
N LYS A 8 10.92 19.46 -0.35
CA LYS A 8 9.97 20.55 -0.66
C LYS A 8 10.61 21.94 -0.78
N LYS A 9 11.76 22.16 -0.13
CA LYS A 9 12.50 23.43 -0.14
C LYS A 9 13.64 23.47 -1.15
N LEU A 10 13.81 22.43 -1.98
CA LEU A 10 14.86 22.40 -2.99
C LEU A 10 14.69 23.54 -4.00
N GLN A 11 15.80 24.19 -4.33
CA GLN A 11 15.85 25.15 -5.43
C GLN A 11 15.54 24.47 -6.76
N ARG A 12 15.00 25.24 -7.72
CA ARG A 12 14.61 24.73 -9.05
C ARG A 12 15.71 23.91 -9.74
N LYS A 13 16.96 24.35 -9.67
CA LYS A 13 18.11 23.62 -10.26
C LYS A 13 18.27 22.22 -9.67
N ALA A 14 18.09 22.07 -8.36
CA ALA A 14 18.19 20.78 -7.68
C ALA A 14 17.00 19.87 -8.03
N LEU A 15 15.78 20.42 -8.11
CA LEU A 15 14.59 19.68 -8.55
C LEU A 15 14.73 19.12 -9.97
N VAL A 16 15.29 19.90 -10.89
CA VAL A 16 15.57 19.43 -12.26
C VAL A 16 16.55 18.25 -12.22
N LYS A 17 17.67 18.36 -11.49
CA LYS A 17 18.64 17.26 -11.36
C LYS A 17 18.01 16.00 -10.74
N LEU A 18 17.21 16.17 -9.70
CA LEU A 18 16.49 15.08 -9.04
C LEU A 18 15.54 14.37 -10.01
N THR A 19 14.81 15.14 -10.81
CA THR A 19 13.90 14.62 -11.84
C THR A 19 14.68 13.82 -12.89
N THR A 20 15.81 14.33 -13.36
CA THR A 20 16.69 13.61 -14.30
C THR A 20 17.18 12.29 -13.70
N LEU A 21 17.56 12.28 -12.42
CA LEU A 21 18.04 11.07 -11.73
C LEU A 21 16.94 10.01 -11.59
N ILE A 22 15.73 10.41 -11.20
CA ILE A 22 14.58 9.51 -11.10
C ILE A 22 14.24 8.92 -12.49
N ASN A 23 14.16 9.77 -13.52
CA ASN A 23 13.87 9.32 -14.87
C ASN A 23 14.95 8.38 -15.41
N ALA A 24 16.23 8.65 -15.12
CA ALA A 24 17.32 7.75 -15.44
C ALA A 24 17.18 6.41 -14.73
N SER A 25 16.81 6.41 -13.45
CA SER A 25 16.59 5.18 -12.67
C SER A 25 15.50 4.30 -13.27
N ILE A 26 14.37 4.90 -13.69
CA ILE A 26 13.28 4.19 -14.38
C ILE A 26 13.75 3.65 -15.72
N ARG A 27 14.36 4.49 -16.57
CA ARG A 27 14.81 4.12 -17.92
C ARG A 27 15.86 3.01 -17.90
N LEU A 28 16.82 3.10 -16.99
CA LEU A 28 17.91 2.15 -16.83
C LEU A 28 17.51 0.91 -16.01
N LYS A 29 16.27 0.86 -15.48
CA LYS A 29 15.79 -0.19 -14.58
C LYS A 29 16.74 -0.42 -13.38
N HIS A 30 17.37 0.65 -12.92
CA HIS A 30 18.36 0.61 -11.85
C HIS A 30 17.94 1.56 -10.73
N ILE A 31 17.75 1.01 -9.54
CA ILE A 31 17.49 1.78 -8.32
C ILE A 31 18.79 1.85 -7.52
N PRO A 32 19.30 3.05 -7.18
CA PRO A 32 20.49 3.20 -6.35
C PRO A 32 20.38 2.44 -5.03
N ALA A 33 21.47 1.83 -4.58
CA ALA A 33 21.49 1.05 -3.34
C ALA A 33 21.03 1.86 -2.12
N SER A 34 21.41 3.14 -2.05
CA SER A 34 20.99 4.04 -0.97
C SER A 34 19.47 4.21 -0.89
N TRP A 35 18.76 4.13 -2.01
CA TRP A 35 17.29 4.20 -2.05
C TRP A 35 16.62 2.87 -1.70
N LYS A 36 17.36 1.78 -1.59
CA LYS A 36 16.81 0.48 -1.18
C LYS A 36 16.95 0.24 0.32
N MET A 37 17.67 1.10 1.03
CA MET A 37 17.87 0.98 2.47
C MET A 37 16.62 1.41 3.24
N SER A 38 16.30 0.66 4.28
CA SER A 38 15.21 0.94 5.22
C SER A 38 15.65 0.66 6.66
N GLU A 39 15.00 1.31 7.61
CA GLU A 39 15.16 1.02 9.03
C GLU A 39 13.99 0.16 9.50
N ILE A 40 14.27 -0.98 10.13
CA ILE A 40 13.22 -1.87 10.65
C ILE A 40 12.91 -1.49 12.09
N ILE A 41 11.65 -1.16 12.35
CA ILE A 41 11.14 -0.89 13.71
C ILE A 41 10.11 -1.94 14.08
N MET A 42 10.26 -2.53 15.27
CA MET A 42 9.35 -3.52 15.82
C MET A 42 8.20 -2.82 16.57
N ILE A 43 6.96 -2.97 16.09
CA ILE A 43 5.77 -2.42 16.75
C ILE A 43 5.02 -3.54 17.49
N PRO A 44 4.77 -3.41 18.80
CA PRO A 44 4.04 -4.43 19.56
C PRO A 44 2.58 -4.53 19.12
N LYS A 45 2.06 -5.75 19.02
CA LYS A 45 0.64 -6.05 18.80
C LYS A 45 -0.14 -5.75 20.09
N PRO A 46 -1.27 -5.02 20.01
CA PRO A 46 -2.09 -4.74 21.19
C PRO A 46 -2.54 -6.03 21.90
N GLY A 47 -2.43 -6.07 23.23
CA GLY A 47 -2.92 -7.19 24.04
C GLY A 47 -2.11 -8.49 23.95
N LYS A 48 -0.89 -8.45 23.40
CA LYS A 48 0.01 -9.61 23.29
C LYS A 48 1.19 -9.52 24.26
N ASN A 49 1.81 -10.66 24.56
CA ASN A 49 2.94 -10.76 25.48
C ASN A 49 4.22 -10.18 24.84
N HIS A 50 4.81 -9.16 25.46
CA HIS A 50 5.99 -8.46 24.93
C HIS A 50 7.27 -9.30 24.97
N ASN A 51 7.27 -10.45 25.64
CA ASN A 51 8.43 -11.36 25.68
C ASN A 51 8.48 -12.32 24.49
N GLU A 52 7.44 -12.36 23.64
CA GLU A 52 7.36 -13.23 22.48
C GLU A 52 7.65 -12.44 21.19
N VAL A 53 8.53 -12.96 20.33
CA VAL A 53 8.92 -12.30 19.06
C VAL A 53 7.70 -12.13 18.14
N GLU A 54 6.80 -13.12 18.11
CA GLU A 54 5.57 -13.11 17.31
C GLU A 54 4.58 -12.01 17.73
N SER A 55 4.78 -11.41 18.91
CA SER A 55 3.97 -10.30 19.39
C SER A 55 4.32 -8.97 18.73
N TYR A 56 5.33 -8.92 17.87
CA TYR A 56 5.73 -7.70 17.17
C TYR A 56 5.37 -7.76 15.68
N ARG A 57 5.19 -6.58 15.08
CA ARG A 57 5.10 -6.37 13.64
C ARG A 57 6.32 -5.56 13.19
N PRO A 58 7.19 -6.08 12.33
CA PRO A 58 8.26 -5.29 11.74
C PRO A 58 7.66 -4.26 10.77
N ILE A 59 8.10 -3.01 10.85
CA ILE A 59 7.79 -1.98 9.86
C ILE A 59 9.08 -1.45 9.25
N ALA A 60 9.16 -1.49 7.92
CA ALA A 60 10.25 -0.88 7.17
C ALA A 60 10.01 0.63 6.98
N LEU A 61 10.77 1.45 7.70
CA LEU A 61 10.85 2.88 7.47
C LEU A 61 11.77 3.17 6.29
N LEU A 62 11.15 3.33 5.13
CA LEU A 62 11.85 3.69 3.89
C LEU A 62 12.38 5.13 3.95
N GLN A 63 13.53 5.34 3.31
CA GLN A 63 14.07 6.66 3.07
C GLN A 63 13.13 7.49 2.18
N ILE A 64 13.20 8.82 2.32
CA ILE A 64 12.33 9.72 1.56
C ILE A 64 12.46 9.57 0.04
N MET A 65 13.66 9.21 -0.43
CA MET A 65 13.94 9.00 -1.85
C MET A 65 13.20 7.77 -2.40
N SER A 66 13.17 6.68 -1.64
CA SER A 66 12.41 5.47 -1.97
C SER A 66 10.91 5.77 -2.03
N LYS A 67 10.38 6.45 -1.01
CA LYS A 67 8.97 6.85 -0.95
C LYS A 67 8.57 7.75 -2.13
N LEU A 68 9.44 8.69 -2.51
CA LEU A 68 9.21 9.55 -3.67
C LEU A 68 9.18 8.72 -4.97
N PHE A 69 10.16 7.83 -5.14
CA PHE A 69 10.27 6.97 -6.30
C PHE A 69 9.06 6.03 -6.46
N GLU A 70 8.66 5.32 -5.41
CA GLU A 70 7.50 4.44 -5.38
C GLU A 70 6.20 5.19 -5.69
N LYS A 71 6.03 6.39 -5.11
CA LYS A 71 4.85 7.22 -5.38
C LYS A 71 4.76 7.63 -6.84
N LEU A 72 5.89 7.90 -7.50
CA LEU A 72 5.93 8.21 -8.92
C LEU A 72 5.60 6.99 -9.78
N ILE A 73 6.16 5.82 -9.46
CA ILE A 73 5.81 4.56 -10.13
C ILE A 73 4.30 4.30 -10.02
N LEU A 74 3.75 4.37 -8.81
CA LEU A 74 2.32 4.17 -8.59
C LEU A 74 1.47 5.14 -9.41
N LYS A 75 1.89 6.42 -9.50
CA LYS A 75 1.21 7.43 -10.32
C LYS A 75 1.21 7.06 -11.82
N HIS A 76 2.25 6.40 -12.32
CA HIS A 76 2.32 5.96 -13.70
C HIS A 76 1.55 4.66 -13.96
N LEU A 77 1.53 3.73 -13.01
CA LEU A 77 0.84 2.44 -13.15
C LEU A 77 -0.68 2.56 -12.97
N LYS A 78 -1.13 3.38 -12.01
CA LYS A 78 -2.52 3.46 -11.58
C LYS A 78 -3.52 3.70 -12.72
N PRO A 79 -3.30 4.63 -13.68
CA PRO A 79 -4.23 4.83 -14.78
C PRO A 79 -4.42 3.59 -15.66
N ASN A 80 -3.36 2.79 -15.85
CA ASN A 80 -3.45 1.56 -16.63
C ASN A 80 -4.17 0.46 -15.86
N ILE A 81 -3.91 0.33 -14.55
CA ILE A 81 -4.63 -0.61 -13.68
C ILE A 81 -6.14 -0.34 -13.73
N GLU A 82 -6.54 0.94 -13.66
CA GLU A 82 -7.94 1.36 -13.73
C GLU A 82 -8.52 1.16 -15.14
N LYS A 83 -7.80 1.56 -16.19
CA LYS A 83 -8.23 1.44 -17.60
C LYS A 83 -8.53 0.00 -18.00
N TYR A 84 -7.68 -0.94 -17.58
CA TYR A 84 -7.80 -2.36 -17.94
C TYR A 84 -8.52 -3.18 -16.88
N GLN A 85 -9.07 -2.55 -15.83
CA GLN A 85 -9.79 -3.22 -14.74
C GLN A 85 -9.02 -4.41 -14.16
N LEU A 86 -7.71 -4.23 -13.93
CA LEU A 86 -6.83 -5.31 -13.47
C LEU A 86 -7.10 -5.75 -12.01
N VAL A 87 -7.87 -4.95 -11.27
CA VAL A 87 -8.28 -5.24 -9.89
C VAL A 87 -9.77 -5.60 -9.90
N PRO A 88 -10.18 -6.72 -9.28
CA PRO A 88 -11.59 -7.10 -9.20
C PRO A 88 -12.45 -6.02 -8.55
N SER A 89 -13.67 -5.83 -9.05
CA SER A 89 -14.62 -4.83 -8.50
C SER A 89 -15.06 -5.11 -7.06
N HIS A 90 -14.85 -6.34 -6.57
CA HIS A 90 -15.12 -6.72 -5.18
C HIS A 90 -13.91 -6.50 -4.24
N GLN A 91 -12.81 -5.90 -4.73
CA GLN A 91 -11.64 -5.57 -3.90
C GLN A 91 -11.75 -4.12 -3.40
N PHE A 92 -12.07 -3.96 -2.12
CA PHE A 92 -12.30 -2.65 -1.50
C PHE A 92 -11.05 -2.15 -0.75
N GLY A 93 -10.22 -3.06 -0.25
CA GLY A 93 -8.99 -2.72 0.47
C GLY A 93 -7.98 -2.00 -0.44
N PHE A 94 -7.44 -0.87 0.05
CA PHE A 94 -6.44 -0.04 -0.63
C PHE A 94 -6.86 0.48 -2.02
N HIS A 95 -8.16 0.45 -2.36
CA HIS A 95 -8.69 0.92 -3.61
C HIS A 95 -9.31 2.31 -3.46
N SER A 96 -9.10 3.20 -4.44
CA SER A 96 -9.74 4.53 -4.38
C SER A 96 -11.26 4.42 -4.53
N LYS A 97 -11.97 5.34 -3.86
CA LYS A 97 -13.44 5.45 -3.89
C LYS A 97 -14.17 4.21 -3.33
N HIS A 98 -13.50 3.41 -2.51
CA HIS A 98 -14.09 2.29 -1.78
C HIS A 98 -13.80 2.47 -0.29
N SER A 99 -14.77 2.17 0.55
CA SER A 99 -14.64 2.18 2.00
C SER A 99 -14.95 0.82 2.60
N THR A 100 -14.61 0.63 3.87
CA THR A 100 -15.01 -0.56 4.63
C THR A 100 -16.53 -0.65 4.79
N ILE A 101 -17.21 0.49 4.86
CA ILE A 101 -18.68 0.59 4.96
C ILE A 101 -19.32 0.06 3.67
N ASP A 102 -18.80 0.45 2.51
CA ASP A 102 -19.34 -0.03 1.23
C ASP A 102 -19.22 -1.56 1.10
N GLN A 103 -18.12 -2.15 1.59
CA GLN A 103 -17.94 -3.60 1.59
C GLN A 103 -18.91 -4.31 2.56
N VAL A 104 -19.21 -3.70 3.71
CA VAL A 104 -20.22 -4.21 4.64
C VAL A 104 -21.60 -4.19 3.99
N HIS A 105 -22.00 -3.06 3.39
CA HIS A 105 -23.27 -2.97 2.66
C HIS A 105 -23.37 -4.04 1.59
N ARG A 106 -22.34 -4.23 0.77
CA ARG A 106 -22.31 -5.26 -0.26
C ARG A 106 -22.57 -6.67 0.31
N ILE A 107 -22.00 -7.00 1.47
CA ILE A 107 -22.22 -8.31 2.11
C ILE A 107 -23.64 -8.41 2.66
N THR A 108 -24.12 -7.35 3.32
CA THR A 108 -25.49 -7.29 3.85
C THR A 108 -26.53 -7.47 2.75
N ASP A 109 -26.37 -6.77 1.61
CA ASP A 109 -27.28 -6.90 0.46
C ASP A 109 -27.35 -8.34 -0.07
N VAL A 110 -26.23 -9.07 -0.08
CA VAL A 110 -26.18 -10.47 -0.50
C VAL A 110 -26.93 -11.38 0.49
N ILE A 111 -26.81 -11.10 1.79
CA ILE A 111 -27.51 -11.84 2.85
C ILE A 111 -29.01 -11.57 2.77
N GLU A 112 -29.43 -10.32 2.68
CA GLU A 112 -30.83 -9.90 2.60
C GLU A 112 -31.51 -10.51 1.36
N LYS A 113 -30.88 -10.41 0.19
CA LYS A 113 -31.39 -11.02 -1.04
C LYS A 113 -31.54 -12.54 -0.93
N SER A 114 -30.61 -13.21 -0.27
CA SER A 114 -30.68 -14.67 -0.07
C SER A 114 -31.83 -15.05 0.86
N LEU A 115 -32.11 -14.21 1.87
CA LEU A 115 -33.23 -14.37 2.78
C LEU A 115 -34.58 -14.19 2.06
N GLU A 116 -34.71 -13.15 1.23
CA GLU A 116 -35.89 -12.91 0.39
C GLU A 116 -36.19 -14.08 -0.55
N ASP A 117 -35.14 -14.64 -1.16
CA ASP A 117 -35.20 -15.81 -2.03
C ASP A 117 -35.46 -17.14 -1.28
N LYS A 118 -35.56 -17.12 0.06
CA LYS A 118 -35.68 -18.30 0.94
C LYS A 118 -34.55 -19.32 0.74
N LYS A 119 -33.35 -18.84 0.43
CA LYS A 119 -32.14 -19.65 0.26
C LYS A 119 -31.31 -19.67 1.55
N VAL A 120 -30.51 -20.72 1.70
CA VAL A 120 -29.48 -20.76 2.75
C VAL A 120 -28.28 -19.95 2.28
N CYS A 121 -27.84 -18.99 3.10
CA CYS A 121 -26.63 -18.21 2.86
C CYS A 121 -25.54 -18.63 3.85
N SER A 122 -24.35 -18.94 3.37
CA SER A 122 -23.19 -19.30 4.20
C SER A 122 -21.99 -18.46 3.78
N THR A 123 -21.19 -18.03 4.75
CA THR A 123 -20.04 -17.13 4.52
C THR A 123 -18.77 -17.78 5.06
N ILE A 124 -17.68 -17.66 4.30
CA ILE A 124 -16.35 -18.09 4.71
C ILE A 124 -15.47 -16.84 4.81
N PHE A 125 -14.89 -16.60 5.98
CA PHE A 125 -13.93 -15.54 6.19
C PHE A 125 -12.52 -16.12 6.13
N LEU A 126 -11.69 -15.55 5.27
CA LEU A 126 -10.30 -15.96 5.06
C LEU A 126 -9.38 -14.84 5.51
N ASP A 127 -8.32 -15.19 6.23
CA ASP A 127 -7.24 -14.28 6.60
C ASP A 127 -5.90 -14.91 6.20
N ILE A 128 -4.98 -14.08 5.74
CA ILE A 128 -3.64 -14.51 5.32
C ILE A 128 -2.69 -14.20 6.47
N ALA A 129 -2.16 -15.25 7.10
CA ALA A 129 -1.12 -15.10 8.11
C ALA A 129 0.10 -14.41 7.51
N GLN A 130 0.61 -13.37 8.18
CA GLN A 130 1.88 -12.71 7.82
C GLN A 130 1.92 -12.14 6.39
N ALA A 131 0.80 -11.57 5.90
CA ALA A 131 0.67 -11.09 4.52
C ALA A 131 1.70 -10.02 4.06
N PHE A 132 2.39 -9.36 4.98
CA PHE A 132 3.37 -8.30 4.71
C PHE A 132 4.73 -8.54 5.37
N ASP A 133 4.87 -9.61 6.17
CA ASP A 133 6.14 -9.98 6.80
C ASP A 133 7.07 -10.67 5.79
#